data_AF-A0A1M6UWB0-F1
#
_entry.id   AF-A0A1M6UWB0-F1
#
_cell.length_a   1.000
_cell.length_b   1.000
_cell.length_c   1.000
_cell.angle_alpha   90.00
_cell.angle_beta   90.00
_cell.angle_gamma   90.00
#
_symmetry.space_group_name_H-M   'P 1'
#
loop_
_entity.id
_entity.type
_entity.pdbx_description
1 polymer ?
#
loop_
_entity_poly.entity_id
_entity_poly.type
_entity_poly.pdbx_seq_one_letter_code
_entity_poly.pdbx_strand_id
1 'polypeptide(L)'
;MKECKWTHHDVTAYLDHQLSDLKEELLKQHLKTCNHCQQLREEYDELNHLLVQLPREPVPEDLTKNIMSTIQPLANLQKASIEETNQELSWWGFLLRGIPLLVSFSMIGVITWIIYLGQKYTWQETPLLVWQSITQMWNGFWSILHLAGNKFSQFFYTTWDTAFTLPERSTGPLLSKFNLLLTKATAYQKVIELTILAVVAWIIIALITAFISSRICFDHGEERI
;
A
#
# COMPACT_ATOMS: atom_id res chain seq x y z
N MET A 1 23.35 44.76 16.98
CA MET A 1 23.38 43.79 15.86
C MET A 1 23.27 42.40 16.48
N LYS A 2 22.25 41.61 16.13
CA LYS A 2 22.18 40.22 16.59
C LYS A 2 23.31 39.45 15.91
N GLU A 3 24.10 38.70 16.65
CA GLU A 3 25.16 37.87 16.11
C GLU A 3 24.55 36.84 15.13
N CYS A 4 24.83 36.95 13.82
CA CYS A 4 24.45 35.92 12.82
C CYS A 4 25.32 34.70 13.13
N LYS A 5 24.70 33.59 13.55
CA LYS A 5 25.39 32.33 13.86
C LYS A 5 25.92 31.63 12.61
N TRP A 6 25.38 31.97 11.44
CA TRP A 6 25.72 31.35 10.16
C TRP A 6 26.92 32.03 9.54
N THR A 7 27.85 31.21 9.06
CA THR A 7 29.09 31.67 8.43
C THR A 7 28.91 31.79 6.92
N HIS A 8 29.86 32.46 6.25
CA HIS A 8 29.93 32.48 4.78
C HIS A 8 29.93 31.07 4.18
N HIS A 9 30.64 30.14 4.82
CA HIS A 9 30.72 28.76 4.39
C HIS A 9 29.36 28.05 4.39
N ASP A 10 28.52 28.33 5.39
CA ASP A 10 27.17 27.73 5.45
C ASP A 10 26.27 28.26 4.33
N VAL A 11 26.40 29.54 3.98
CA VAL A 11 25.62 30.15 2.88
C VAL A 11 26.06 29.63 1.52
N THR A 12 27.36 29.41 1.30
CA THR A 12 27.85 28.77 0.07
C THR A 12 27.45 27.30 -0.01
N ALA A 13 27.58 26.55 1.09
CA ALA A 13 27.16 25.15 1.16
C ALA A 13 25.65 24.98 0.93
N TYR A 14 24.85 25.98 1.31
CA TYR A 14 23.43 26.04 0.99
C TYR A 14 23.17 26.18 -0.51
N LEU A 15 23.90 27.06 -1.20
CA LEU A 15 23.78 27.25 -2.65
C LEU A 15 24.19 26.00 -3.44
N ASP A 16 25.17 25.25 -2.93
CA ASP A 16 25.65 24.01 -3.55
C ASP A 16 24.82 22.76 -3.14
N HIS A 17 23.76 22.91 -2.34
CA HIS A 17 22.96 21.81 -1.77
C HIS A 17 23.79 20.78 -0.99
N GLN A 18 24.83 21.23 -0.28
CA GLN A 18 25.73 20.37 0.52
C GLN A 18 25.40 20.34 2.02
N LEU A 19 24.33 21.03 2.43
CA LEU A 19 23.83 20.99 3.81
C LEU A 19 22.93 19.77 4.02
N SER A 20 22.85 19.28 5.25
CA SER A 20 21.83 18.29 5.61
C SER A 20 20.44 18.94 5.62
N ASP A 21 19.38 18.17 5.31
CA ASP A 21 17.99 18.64 5.22
C ASP A 21 17.57 19.55 6.38
N LEU A 22 17.94 19.15 7.62
CA LEU A 22 17.64 19.91 8.83
C LEU A 22 18.35 21.28 8.86
N LYS A 23 19.62 21.33 8.47
CA LYS A 23 20.40 22.58 8.44
C LYS A 23 19.95 23.48 7.30
N GLU A 24 19.60 22.90 6.16
CA GLU A 24 19.07 23.62 5.01
C GLU A 24 17.78 24.35 5.37
N GLU A 25 16.82 23.68 6.03
CA GLU A 25 15.56 24.30 6.42
C GLU A 25 15.77 25.41 7.48
N LEU A 26 16.66 25.20 8.44
CA LEU A 26 16.99 26.22 9.46
C LEU A 26 17.65 27.46 8.84
N LEU A 27 18.57 27.28 7.91
CA LEU A 27 19.23 28.38 7.22
C LEU A 27 18.24 29.10 6.28
N LYS A 28 17.39 28.36 5.57
CA LYS A 28 16.31 28.93 4.74
C LYS A 28 15.35 29.80 5.55
N GLN A 29 14.98 29.38 6.76
CA GLN A 29 14.17 30.20 7.66
C GLN A 29 14.94 31.43 8.14
N HIS A 30 16.23 31.28 8.45
CA HIS A 30 17.08 32.37 8.87
C HIS A 30 17.24 33.45 7.78
N LEU A 31 17.44 33.05 6.52
CA LEU A 31 17.57 33.94 5.36
C LEU A 31 16.34 34.85 5.15
N LYS A 32 15.15 34.44 5.63
CA LYS A 32 13.94 35.29 5.57
C LYS A 32 13.95 36.44 6.57
N THR A 33 14.80 36.38 7.59
CA THR A 33 14.78 37.30 8.75
C THR A 33 16.07 38.09 8.91
N CYS A 34 17.17 37.63 8.31
CA CYS A 34 18.49 38.24 8.45
C CYS A 34 18.94 38.88 7.13
N ASN A 35 18.82 40.20 7.05
CA ASN A 35 19.18 40.96 5.85
C ASN A 35 20.65 40.77 5.44
N HIS A 36 21.57 40.65 6.41
CA HIS A 36 23.00 40.46 6.12
C HIS A 36 23.26 39.12 5.44
N CYS A 37 22.71 38.04 6.01
CA CYS A 37 22.91 36.69 5.51
C CYS A 37 22.10 36.49 4.18
N GLN A 38 21.04 37.27 3.93
CA GLN A 38 20.35 37.39 2.63
C GLN A 38 21.19 38.11 1.56
N GLN A 39 21.74 39.30 1.87
CA GLN A 39 22.59 40.06 0.94
C GLN A 39 23.79 39.22 0.49
N LEU A 40 24.42 38.52 1.44
CA LEU A 40 25.52 37.63 1.13
C LEU A 40 25.14 36.51 0.15
N ARG A 41 23.94 35.94 0.28
CA ARG A 41 23.43 34.94 -0.67
C ARG A 41 23.23 35.56 -2.06
N GLU A 42 22.67 36.76 -2.14
CA GLU A 42 22.44 37.47 -3.41
C GLU A 42 23.76 37.79 -4.12
N GLU A 43 24.79 38.22 -3.37
CA GLU A 43 26.14 38.45 -3.90
C GLU A 43 26.76 37.17 -4.49
N TYR A 44 26.62 36.03 -3.82
CA TYR A 44 27.11 34.75 -4.34
C TYR A 44 26.29 34.24 -5.54
N ASP A 45 24.98 34.47 -5.57
CA ASP A 45 24.13 34.10 -6.70
C ASP A 45 24.46 34.93 -7.95
N GLU A 46 24.69 36.24 -7.77
CA GLU A 46 25.17 37.12 -8.83
C GLU A 46 26.54 36.69 -9.36
N LEU A 47 27.48 36.35 -8.46
CA LEU A 47 28.78 35.81 -8.84
C LEU A 47 28.65 34.52 -9.66
N ASN A 48 27.81 33.57 -9.23
CA ASN A 48 27.55 32.33 -9.96
C ASN A 48 26.96 32.60 -11.34
N HIS A 49 26.05 33.56 -11.46
CA HIS A 49 25.50 33.96 -12.75
C HIS A 49 26.57 34.54 -13.69
N LEU A 50 27.50 35.36 -13.18
CA LEU A 50 28.64 35.87 -13.95
C LEU A 50 29.60 34.74 -14.38
N LEU A 51 29.87 33.77 -13.50
CA LEU A 51 30.71 32.62 -13.82
C LEU A 51 30.10 31.75 -14.93
N VAL A 52 28.77 31.60 -14.94
CA VAL A 52 28.05 30.84 -15.98
C VAL A 52 28.19 31.48 -17.37
N GLN A 53 28.36 32.81 -17.44
CA GLN A 53 28.53 33.55 -18.68
C GLN A 53 29.95 33.47 -19.27
N LEU A 54 30.92 32.97 -18.52
CA LEU A 54 32.27 32.80 -19.03
C LEU A 54 32.26 31.83 -20.23
N PRO A 55 33.08 32.10 -21.26
CA PRO A 55 33.17 31.24 -22.44
C PRO A 55 33.57 29.83 -22.01
N ARG A 56 32.69 28.86 -22.28
CA ARG A 56 32.94 27.45 -21.99
C ARG A 56 33.78 26.84 -23.09
N GLU A 57 34.73 26.00 -22.70
CA GLU A 57 35.44 25.15 -23.65
C GLU A 57 34.43 24.23 -24.34
N PRO A 58 34.54 24.02 -25.67
CA PRO A 58 33.66 23.09 -26.38
C PRO A 58 33.75 21.71 -25.75
N VAL A 59 32.58 21.11 -25.49
CA VAL A 59 32.51 19.73 -24.98
C VAL A 59 33.10 18.80 -26.04
N PRO A 60 34.06 17.93 -25.70
CA PRO A 60 34.61 16.97 -26.65
C PRO A 60 33.51 16.10 -27.27
N GLU A 61 33.52 15.91 -28.59
CA GLU A 61 32.47 15.18 -29.32
C GLU A 61 32.28 13.75 -28.79
N ASP A 62 33.35 13.12 -28.30
CA ASP A 62 33.33 11.77 -27.76
C ASP A 62 32.83 11.66 -26.32
N LEU A 63 32.76 12.77 -25.56
CA LEU A 63 32.39 12.73 -24.14
C LEU A 63 30.96 12.25 -23.94
N THR A 64 30.02 12.78 -24.71
CA THR A 64 28.60 12.38 -24.64
C THR A 64 28.43 10.90 -24.99
N LYS A 65 29.14 10.42 -26.01
CA LYS A 65 29.11 9.02 -26.43
C LYS A 65 29.65 8.10 -25.34
N ASN A 66 30.76 8.48 -24.72
CA ASN A 66 31.37 7.71 -23.64
C ASN A 66 30.46 7.65 -22.41
N ILE A 67 29.90 8.79 -21.98
CA ILE A 67 28.96 8.86 -20.87
C ILE A 67 27.72 7.98 -21.14
N MET A 68 27.11 8.09 -22.32
CA MET A 68 25.95 7.29 -22.67
C MET A 68 26.26 5.79 -22.72
N SER A 69 27.43 5.41 -23.24
CA SER A 69 27.86 4.01 -23.27
C SER A 69 28.04 3.42 -21.86
N THR A 70 28.38 4.24 -20.86
CA THR A 70 28.53 3.81 -19.46
C THR A 70 27.18 3.80 -18.72
N ILE A 71 26.29 4.77 -18.97
CA ILE A 71 25.01 4.89 -18.25
C ILE A 71 23.96 3.89 -18.76
N GLN A 72 23.93 3.63 -20.07
CA GLN A 72 22.93 2.75 -20.68
C GLN A 72 22.90 1.32 -20.09
N PRO A 73 24.04 0.64 -19.83
CA PRO A 73 24.02 -0.66 -19.17
C PRO A 73 23.52 -0.57 -17.72
N LEU A 74 23.84 0.50 -16.98
CA LEU A 74 23.35 0.69 -15.61
C LEU A 74 21.82 0.86 -15.56
N ALA A 75 21.27 1.63 -16.51
CA ALA A 75 19.83 1.80 -16.64
C ALA A 75 19.12 0.49 -16.99
N ASN A 76 19.74 -0.35 -17.82
CA ASN A 76 19.20 -1.66 -18.19
C ASN A 76 19.25 -2.64 -17.01
N LEU A 77 20.34 -2.64 -16.22
CA LEU A 77 20.44 -3.46 -15.00
C LEU A 77 19.40 -3.06 -13.96
N GLN A 78 19.17 -1.76 -13.78
CA GLN A 78 18.14 -1.25 -12.87
C GLN A 78 16.72 -1.63 -13.33
N LYS A 79 16.45 -1.61 -14.64
CA LYS A 79 15.16 -2.08 -15.17
C LYS A 79 14.98 -3.59 -14.95
N ALA A 80 16.01 -4.38 -15.22
CA ALA A 80 15.96 -5.83 -15.02
C ALA A 80 15.69 -6.20 -13.56
N SER A 81 16.34 -5.54 -12.59
CA SER A 81 16.11 -5.83 -11.17
C SER A 81 14.70 -5.45 -10.70
N ILE A 82 14.15 -4.34 -11.21
CA ILE A 82 12.76 -3.94 -10.92
C ILE A 82 11.76 -4.94 -11.52
N GLU A 83 12.04 -5.47 -12.71
CA GLU A 83 11.17 -6.44 -13.38
C GLU A 83 11.20 -7.80 -12.67
N GLU A 84 12.36 -8.26 -12.21
CA GLU A 84 12.52 -9.49 -11.42
C GLU A 84 11.79 -9.40 -10.08
N THR A 85 11.86 -8.25 -9.40
CA THR A 85 11.15 -8.02 -8.13
C THR A 85 9.62 -8.01 -8.31
N ASN A 86 9.13 -7.44 -9.42
CA ASN A 86 7.70 -7.43 -9.72
C ASN A 86 7.16 -8.80 -10.17
N GLN A 87 8.01 -9.66 -10.73
CA GLN A 87 7.63 -11.00 -11.15
C GLN A 87 7.47 -11.96 -9.96
N GLU A 88 8.24 -11.78 -8.88
CA GLU A 88 8.08 -12.55 -7.64
C GLU A 88 6.81 -12.18 -6.85
N LEU A 89 6.29 -10.97 -6.99
CA LEU A 89 5.00 -10.54 -6.44
C LEU A 89 3.80 -10.85 -7.36
N SER A 90 3.93 -11.86 -8.22
CA SER A 90 2.78 -12.39 -8.94
C SER A 90 1.69 -12.82 -7.95
N TRP A 91 0.47 -12.31 -8.13
CA TRP A 91 -0.68 -12.66 -7.31
C TRP A 91 -0.94 -14.19 -7.29
N TRP A 92 -0.50 -14.90 -8.32
CA TRP A 92 -0.49 -16.36 -8.37
C TRP A 92 0.48 -17.00 -7.39
N GLY A 93 1.66 -16.40 -7.17
CA GLY A 93 2.61 -16.84 -6.15
C GLY A 93 2.03 -16.71 -4.74
N PHE A 94 1.29 -15.62 -4.49
CA PHE A 94 0.56 -15.43 -3.24
C PHE A 94 -0.56 -16.48 -3.06
N LEU A 95 -1.37 -16.73 -4.09
CA LEU A 95 -2.44 -17.73 -4.02
C LEU A 95 -1.89 -19.15 -3.87
N LEU A 96 -0.88 -19.54 -4.65
CA LEU A 96 -0.31 -20.88 -4.63
C LEU A 96 0.44 -21.20 -3.34
N ARG A 97 1.05 -20.20 -2.68
CA ARG A 97 1.71 -20.40 -1.38
C ARG A 97 0.76 -20.20 -0.20
N GLY A 98 -0.16 -19.24 -0.30
CA GLY A 98 -1.08 -18.89 0.78
C GLY A 98 -2.18 -19.93 1.00
N ILE A 99 -2.78 -20.47 -0.07
CA ILE A 99 -3.89 -21.44 0.06
C ILE A 99 -3.45 -22.72 0.80
N PRO A 100 -2.32 -23.38 0.46
CA PRO A 100 -1.89 -24.58 1.17
C PRO A 100 -1.60 -24.33 2.66
N LEU A 101 -1.05 -23.17 3.01
CA LEU A 101 -0.81 -22.78 4.40
C LEU A 101 -2.11 -22.56 5.17
N LEU A 102 -3.10 -21.94 4.54
CA LEU A 102 -4.41 -21.72 5.16
C LEU A 102 -5.14 -23.05 5.38
N VAL A 103 -5.07 -23.94 4.38
CA VAL A 103 -5.61 -25.30 4.48
C VAL A 103 -4.90 -26.10 5.58
N SER A 104 -3.57 -26.05 5.67
CA SER A 104 -2.82 -26.80 6.68
C SER A 104 -3.12 -26.32 8.11
N PHE A 105 -3.15 -25.01 8.36
CA PHE A 105 -3.54 -24.47 9.67
C PHE A 105 -4.97 -24.86 10.05
N SER A 106 -5.90 -24.82 9.10
CA SER A 106 -7.29 -25.24 9.33
C SER A 106 -7.37 -26.73 9.69
N MET A 107 -6.62 -27.59 8.99
CA MET A 107 -6.56 -29.02 9.26
C MET A 107 -6.03 -29.32 10.65
N ILE A 108 -4.97 -28.63 11.08
CA ILE A 108 -4.43 -28.77 12.44
C ILE A 108 -5.50 -28.43 13.46
N GLY A 109 -6.20 -27.30 13.31
CA GLY A 109 -7.29 -26.91 14.21
C GLY A 109 -8.42 -27.95 14.28
N VAL A 110 -8.84 -28.49 13.13
CA VAL A 110 -9.85 -29.56 13.06
C VAL A 110 -9.38 -30.81 13.79
N ILE A 111 -8.15 -31.25 13.56
CA ILE A 111 -7.57 -32.44 14.21
C ILE A 111 -7.49 -32.24 15.73
N THR A 112 -6.97 -31.09 16.18
CA THR A 112 -6.90 -30.76 17.62
C THR A 112 -8.27 -30.77 18.26
N TRP A 113 -9.29 -30.24 17.57
CA TRP A 113 -10.67 -30.22 18.06
C TRP A 113 -11.29 -31.63 18.12
N ILE A 114 -11.04 -32.49 17.13
CA ILE A 114 -11.47 -33.91 17.15
C ILE A 114 -10.84 -34.65 18.33
N ILE A 115 -9.54 -34.47 18.56
CA ILE A 115 -8.82 -35.08 19.69
C ILE A 115 -9.43 -34.61 21.02
N TYR A 116 -9.70 -33.32 21.17
CA TYR A 116 -10.34 -32.75 22.34
C TYR A 116 -11.73 -33.37 22.61
N LEU A 117 -12.56 -33.53 21.57
CA LEU A 117 -13.87 -34.17 21.70
C LEU A 117 -13.75 -35.65 22.09
N GLY A 118 -12.80 -36.39 21.50
CA GLY A 118 -12.53 -37.79 21.85
C GLY A 118 -12.14 -37.98 23.32
N GLN A 119 -11.36 -37.04 23.88
CA GLN A 119 -11.03 -37.05 25.30
C GLN A 119 -12.24 -36.75 26.20
N LYS A 120 -13.19 -35.94 25.73
CA LYS A 120 -14.31 -35.45 26.55
C LYS A 120 -15.57 -36.33 26.49
N TYR A 121 -15.92 -36.86 25.32
CA TYR A 121 -17.22 -37.51 25.06
C TYR A 121 -17.10 -38.98 24.61
N THR A 122 -15.92 -39.59 24.75
CA THR A 122 -15.56 -40.93 24.25
C THR A 122 -15.52 -41.04 22.72
N TRP A 123 -14.59 -41.84 22.20
CA TRP A 123 -14.34 -41.97 20.75
C TRP A 123 -15.50 -42.57 19.95
N GLN A 124 -16.49 -43.19 20.60
CA GLN A 124 -17.68 -43.72 19.93
C GLN A 124 -18.68 -42.62 19.54
N GLU A 125 -18.81 -41.56 20.35
CA GLU A 125 -19.76 -40.47 20.10
C GLU A 125 -19.15 -39.32 19.28
N THR A 126 -17.81 -39.20 19.28
CA THR A 126 -17.07 -38.14 18.59
C THR A 126 -17.44 -37.97 17.11
N PRO A 127 -17.54 -39.01 16.26
CA PRO A 127 -17.84 -38.84 14.84
C PRO A 127 -19.21 -38.18 14.60
N LEU A 128 -20.21 -38.53 15.42
CA LEU A 128 -21.55 -37.97 15.31
C LEU A 128 -21.56 -36.48 15.70
N LEU A 129 -20.89 -36.13 16.79
CA LEU A 129 -20.77 -34.73 17.26
C LEU A 129 -20.00 -33.86 16.26
N VAL A 130 -18.92 -34.39 15.69
CA VAL A 130 -18.14 -33.72 14.63
C VAL A 130 -19.01 -33.49 13.39
N TRP A 131 -19.73 -34.52 12.94
CA TRP A 131 -20.62 -34.41 11.78
C TRP A 131 -21.75 -33.39 11.99
N GLN A 132 -22.40 -33.40 13.15
CA GLN A 132 -23.46 -32.43 13.50
C GLN A 132 -22.91 -31.00 13.51
N SER A 133 -21.72 -30.79 14.06
CA SER A 133 -21.10 -29.47 14.09
C SER A 133 -20.71 -28.99 12.70
N ILE A 134 -20.12 -29.85 11.86
CA ILE A 134 -19.75 -29.52 10.47
C ILE A 134 -21.00 -29.16 9.67
N THR A 135 -22.07 -29.95 9.77
CA THR A 135 -23.33 -29.68 9.06
C THR A 135 -23.98 -28.39 9.55
N GLN A 136 -23.96 -28.10 10.85
CA GLN A 136 -24.48 -26.84 11.40
C GLN A 136 -23.66 -25.63 10.94
N MET A 137 -22.32 -25.73 10.97
CA MET A 137 -21.43 -24.70 10.43
C MET A 137 -21.66 -24.48 8.93
N TRP A 138 -21.80 -25.55 8.16
CA TRP A 138 -22.05 -25.50 6.72
C TRP A 138 -23.39 -24.84 6.39
N ASN A 139 -24.45 -25.22 7.09
CA ASN A 139 -25.77 -24.60 6.93
C ASN A 139 -25.74 -23.11 7.34
N GLY A 140 -25.05 -22.78 8.43
CA GLY A 140 -24.81 -21.40 8.86
C GLY A 140 -24.08 -20.60 7.79
N PHE A 141 -22.99 -21.14 7.23
CA PHE A 141 -22.24 -20.52 6.15
C PHE A 141 -23.10 -20.24 4.93
N TRP A 142 -23.86 -21.23 4.43
CA TRP A 142 -24.76 -21.04 3.29
C TRP A 142 -25.87 -20.05 3.58
N SER A 143 -26.39 -20.00 4.81
CA SER A 143 -27.40 -19.01 5.19
C SER A 143 -26.86 -17.57 5.12
N ILE A 144 -25.62 -17.36 5.56
CA ILE A 144 -24.92 -16.06 5.48
C ILE A 144 -24.66 -15.71 4.02
N LEU A 145 -24.16 -16.66 3.23
CA LEU A 145 -23.82 -16.45 1.82
C LEU A 145 -25.08 -16.15 1.00
N HIS A 146 -26.17 -16.86 1.24
CA HIS A 146 -27.46 -16.60 0.62
C HIS A 146 -28.05 -15.25 1.06
N LEU A 147 -27.94 -14.88 2.35
CA LEU A 147 -28.36 -13.56 2.82
C LEU A 147 -27.55 -12.45 2.15
N ALA A 148 -26.23 -12.60 2.07
CA ALA A 148 -25.34 -11.65 1.39
C ALA A 148 -25.67 -11.55 -0.10
N GLY A 149 -25.86 -12.69 -0.78
CA GLY A 149 -26.25 -12.75 -2.18
C GLY A 149 -27.60 -12.07 -2.44
N ASN A 150 -28.60 -12.30 -1.59
CA ASN A 150 -29.90 -11.64 -1.71
C ASN A 150 -29.82 -10.13 -1.48
N LYS A 151 -29.05 -9.68 -0.47
CA LYS A 151 -28.84 -8.26 -0.21
C LYS A 151 -28.08 -7.58 -1.35
N PHE A 152 -27.07 -8.26 -1.90
CA PHE A 152 -26.30 -7.79 -3.05
C PHE A 152 -27.18 -7.71 -4.30
N SER A 153 -27.93 -8.76 -4.61
CA SER A 153 -28.87 -8.77 -5.74
C SER A 153 -29.92 -7.66 -5.61
N GLN A 154 -30.50 -7.48 -4.41
CA GLN A 154 -31.46 -6.41 -4.15
C GLN A 154 -30.82 -5.02 -4.32
N PHE A 155 -29.58 -4.83 -3.87
CA PHE A 155 -28.83 -3.60 -4.10
C PHE A 155 -28.64 -3.33 -5.59
N PHE A 156 -28.21 -4.33 -6.38
CA PHE A 156 -28.04 -4.17 -7.82
C PHE A 156 -29.37 -3.90 -8.52
N TYR A 157 -30.42 -4.65 -8.21
CA TYR A 157 -31.74 -4.47 -8.81
C TYR A 157 -32.30 -3.08 -8.52
N THR A 158 -32.26 -2.63 -7.27
CA THR A 158 -32.76 -1.30 -6.89
C THR A 158 -31.91 -0.16 -7.47
N THR A 159 -30.60 -0.31 -7.54
CA THR A 159 -29.70 0.68 -8.16
C THR A 159 -29.95 0.74 -9.67
N TRP A 160 -30.07 -0.41 -10.32
CA TRP A 160 -30.34 -0.55 -11.74
C TRP A 160 -31.71 0.01 -12.11
N ASP A 161 -32.77 -0.40 -11.41
CA ASP A 161 -34.13 0.09 -11.62
C ASP A 161 -34.21 1.61 -11.42
N THR A 162 -33.54 2.16 -10.39
CA THR A 162 -33.48 3.61 -10.18
C THR A 162 -32.72 4.32 -11.32
N ALA A 163 -31.67 3.70 -11.88
CA ALA A 163 -30.93 4.27 -13.00
C ALA A 163 -31.74 4.24 -14.31
N PHE A 164 -32.54 3.20 -14.55
CA PHE A 164 -33.33 3.03 -15.78
C PHE A 164 -34.67 3.74 -15.76
N THR A 165 -35.36 3.82 -14.61
CA THR A 165 -36.65 4.51 -14.47
C THR A 165 -36.49 6.03 -14.32
N LEU A 166 -35.26 6.54 -14.38
CA LEU A 166 -34.98 7.97 -14.37
C LEU A 166 -35.70 8.62 -15.57
N PRO A 167 -36.75 9.45 -15.35
CA PRO A 167 -37.51 9.97 -16.46
C PRO A 167 -36.63 10.91 -17.28
N GLU A 168 -36.47 10.63 -18.58
CA GLU A 168 -35.74 11.44 -19.56
C GLU A 168 -36.20 12.91 -19.61
N ARG A 169 -37.34 13.23 -18.98
CA ARG A 169 -37.98 14.54 -18.97
C ARG A 169 -38.05 15.27 -17.62
N SER A 170 -37.43 14.78 -16.54
CA SER A 170 -37.36 15.58 -15.31
C SER A 170 -36.26 16.64 -15.40
N THR A 171 -36.67 17.90 -15.58
CA THR A 171 -35.86 19.12 -15.68
C THR A 171 -35.15 19.53 -14.39
N GLY A 172 -35.05 18.63 -13.41
CA GLY A 172 -34.33 18.88 -12.16
C GLY A 172 -32.80 18.78 -12.35
N PRO A 173 -32.01 19.57 -11.62
CA PRO A 173 -30.55 19.54 -11.72
C PRO A 173 -30.00 18.15 -11.36
N LEU A 174 -29.06 17.62 -12.17
CA LEU A 174 -28.38 16.32 -11.99
C LEU A 174 -27.92 16.05 -10.55
N LEU A 175 -27.54 17.10 -9.82
CA LEU A 175 -27.14 17.07 -8.42
C LEU A 175 -28.23 16.54 -7.47
N SER A 176 -29.52 16.80 -7.69
CA SER A 176 -30.59 16.29 -6.82
C SER A 176 -30.80 14.79 -7.00
N LYS A 177 -30.64 14.29 -8.23
CA LYS A 177 -30.68 12.86 -8.55
C LYS A 177 -29.48 12.12 -7.96
N PHE A 178 -28.29 12.74 -8.01
CA PHE A 178 -27.09 12.20 -7.37
C PHE A 178 -27.24 12.14 -5.85
N ASN A 179 -27.78 13.18 -5.21
CA ASN A 179 -28.02 13.18 -3.76
C ASN A 179 -29.05 12.12 -3.33
N LEU A 180 -30.06 11.81 -4.16
CA LEU A 180 -31.01 10.73 -3.87
C LEU A 180 -30.34 9.35 -3.93
N LEU A 181 -29.45 9.13 -4.91
CA LEU A 181 -28.65 7.92 -5.00
C LEU A 181 -27.67 7.81 -3.83
N LEU A 182 -27.01 8.92 -3.45
CA LEU A 182 -26.08 8.96 -2.32
C LEU A 182 -26.78 8.66 -1.00
N THR A 183 -27.97 9.24 -0.76
CA THR A 183 -28.74 9.01 0.47
C THR A 183 -29.24 7.56 0.57
N LYS A 184 -29.68 6.96 -0.55
CA LYS A 184 -29.99 5.52 -0.57
C LYS A 184 -28.76 4.63 -0.36
N ALA A 185 -27.60 5.00 -0.91
CA ALA A 185 -26.35 4.29 -0.68
C ALA A 185 -25.94 4.33 0.80
N THR A 186 -26.12 5.48 1.48
CA THR A 186 -25.86 5.60 2.92
C THR A 186 -26.82 4.79 3.80
N ALA A 187 -28.02 4.45 3.34
CA ALA A 187 -28.92 3.55 4.09
C ALA A 187 -28.34 2.12 4.22
N TYR A 188 -27.48 1.70 3.28
CA TYR A 188 -26.76 0.44 3.34
C TYR A 188 -25.37 0.55 3.99
N GLN A 189 -25.02 1.72 4.51
CA GLN A 189 -23.71 1.99 5.11
C GLN A 189 -23.38 0.97 6.22
N LYS A 190 -24.33 0.61 7.08
CA LYS A 190 -24.11 -0.40 8.13
C LYS A 190 -23.74 -1.78 7.58
N VAL A 191 -24.34 -2.18 6.45
CA VAL A 191 -24.04 -3.47 5.81
C VAL A 191 -22.67 -3.41 5.13
N ILE A 192 -22.38 -2.31 4.44
CA ILE A 192 -21.08 -2.08 3.81
C ILE A 192 -19.97 -2.04 4.87
N GLU A 193 -20.17 -1.32 5.98
CA GLU A 193 -19.25 -1.27 7.12
C GLU A 193 -18.99 -2.66 7.70
N LEU A 194 -20.03 -3.46 7.93
CA LEU A 194 -19.87 -4.81 8.47
C LEU A 194 -19.13 -5.73 7.49
N THR A 195 -19.41 -5.59 6.19
CA THR A 195 -18.77 -6.37 5.13
C THR A 195 -17.30 -5.98 4.98
N ILE A 196 -16.99 -4.68 5.00
CA ILE A 196 -15.62 -4.15 5.00
C ILE A 196 -14.88 -4.65 6.24
N LEU A 197 -15.48 -4.58 7.43
CA LEU A 197 -14.87 -5.08 8.67
C LEU A 197 -14.58 -6.59 8.60
N ALA A 198 -15.49 -7.38 8.05
CA ALA A 198 -15.29 -8.82 7.86
C ALA A 198 -14.14 -9.11 6.87
N VAL A 199 -14.07 -8.37 5.76
CA VAL A 199 -12.98 -8.49 4.77
C VAL A 199 -11.65 -8.03 5.37
N VAL A 200 -11.63 -6.91 6.10
CA VAL A 200 -10.42 -6.40 6.77
C VAL A 200 -9.95 -7.39 7.84
N ALA A 201 -10.85 -7.93 8.66
CA ALA A 201 -10.50 -8.96 9.64
C ALA A 201 -9.91 -10.20 8.97
N TRP A 202 -10.50 -10.64 7.85
CA TRP A 202 -9.97 -11.75 7.06
C TRP A 202 -8.58 -11.45 6.46
N ILE A 203 -8.36 -10.25 5.93
CA ILE A 203 -7.04 -9.80 5.42
C ILE A 203 -6.01 -9.79 6.54
N ILE A 204 -6.36 -9.26 7.73
CA ILE A 204 -5.45 -9.24 8.89
C ILE A 204 -5.06 -10.66 9.29
N ILE A 205 -6.03 -11.57 9.38
CA ILE A 205 -5.76 -12.99 9.68
C ILE A 205 -4.82 -13.58 8.62
N ALA A 206 -5.09 -13.36 7.34
CA ALA A 206 -4.25 -13.85 6.25
C ALA A 206 -2.82 -13.28 6.31
N LEU A 207 -2.66 -11.99 6.62
CA LEU A 207 -1.35 -11.34 6.77
C LEU A 207 -0.58 -11.88 7.98
N ILE A 208 -1.24 -12.09 9.11
CA ILE A 208 -0.63 -12.69 10.30
C ILE A 208 -0.17 -14.12 9.98
N THR A 209 -1.01 -14.91 9.32
CA THR A 209 -0.64 -16.26 8.90
C THR A 209 0.56 -16.24 7.95
N ALA A 210 0.56 -15.36 6.95
CA ALA A 210 1.69 -15.22 6.02
C ALA A 210 2.99 -14.80 6.72
N PHE A 211 2.93 -13.85 7.65
CA PHE A 211 4.08 -13.39 8.44
C PHE A 211 4.67 -14.50 9.32
N ILE A 212 3.81 -15.28 9.98
CA ILE A 212 4.25 -16.42 10.79
C ILE A 212 4.90 -17.48 9.89
N SER A 213 4.31 -17.77 8.74
CA SER A 213 4.86 -18.74 7.79
C SER A 213 6.20 -18.30 7.20
N SER A 214 6.39 -17.02 6.90
CA SER A 214 7.69 -16.53 6.42
C SER A 214 8.77 -16.68 7.49
N ARG A 215 8.47 -16.35 8.75
CA ARG A 215 9.41 -16.52 9.87
C ARG A 215 9.85 -17.98 10.03
N ILE A 216 8.92 -18.92 9.96
CA ILE A 216 9.22 -20.36 10.12
C ILE A 216 10.07 -20.88 8.95
N CYS A 217 9.84 -20.42 7.72
CA CYS A 217 10.62 -20.87 6.56
C CYS A 217 12.03 -20.28 6.50
N PHE A 218 12.26 -19.08 7.04
CA PHE A 218 13.58 -18.43 6.98
C PHE A 218 14.52 -18.80 8.14
N ASP A 219 13.99 -19.19 9.32
CA ASP A 219 14.84 -19.58 10.47
C ASP A 219 15.54 -20.95 10.32
N HIS A 220 15.34 -21.69 9.23
CA HIS A 220 16.03 -22.97 8.99
C HIS A 220 17.04 -22.92 7.82
N GLY A 221 17.29 -21.73 7.26
CA GLY A 221 18.19 -21.55 6.11
C GLY A 221 19.63 -21.19 6.45
N GLU A 222 19.93 -20.69 7.66
CA GLU A 222 21.26 -20.13 8.00
C GLU A 222 22.22 -21.07 8.75
N GLU A 223 21.81 -22.29 9.13
CA GLU A 223 22.73 -23.25 9.80
C GLU A 223 23.54 -24.15 8.83
N ARG A 224 23.67 -23.77 7.56
CA ARG A 224 24.55 -24.48 6.61
C ARG A 224 25.48 -23.55 5.85
N ILE A 225 26.41 -22.90 6.57
CA ILE A 225 27.74 -22.54 6.05
C ILE A 225 28.76 -22.79 7.15
#